data_AF-A0A7Y2E0Y8-F1
#
_entry.id   AF-A0A7Y2E0Y8-F1
#
_cell.length_a   1.000
_cell.length_b   1.000
_cell.length_c   1.000
_cell.angle_alpha   90.00
_cell.angle_beta   90.00
_cell.angle_gamma   90.00
#
_symmetry.space_group_name_H-M   'P 1'
#
loop_
_entity.id
_entity.type
_entity.pdbx_description
1 polymer ?
#
loop_
_entity_poly.entity_id
_entity_poly.type
_entity_poly.pdbx_seq_one_letter_code
_entity_poly.pdbx_strand_id
1 'polypeptide(L)'
;EIVLGIGGLRLLDALGVEADVYHMNEGHCSFLGLELLRKRLASVQNGTDAADWVRSRCVFTTHTPVWAGHDRFDAGLLLHSLRAFQQEIGMSDHELMSWGRVNPDDHTEQFTMTVLGLKLSRSANGVSRLNGEVARRQWAHMFPEREVDDVPIRHVTNGIHVPTWAAAEARPFLNEHFGAWETGRDRQETWNRVDDVSDEALWAYRRRLRERLIEFVEDAVSRQTLPQTVDLDPDALTIGFARRFATYKRAPLIFSDPERAARIFSSTDRPVQLIYAGKAHPADELGKEFIRKIVEFSRRPDFRGRVIFLEDYSIEIGRKLVSGCDVWLNNPRRPHEASGTSGQKVAVHGGLNLSIPDGWWPEGYDGTNGWSIGKDSSHVYKDPAVQDPEDALLLYDLLEKDVIPAFYDRNDAGLPEGWIERMRRAMKTLVYPFSAHRMVLDYASEIYAAPTTEPADVTDVTSA
;
A
#
# COMPACT_ATOMS: atom_id res chain seq x y z
N GLU A 1 20.24 4.79 6.49
CA GLU A 1 20.64 3.62 5.68
C GLU A 1 21.85 2.91 6.25
N ILE A 2 23.01 3.57 6.44
CA ILE A 2 24.22 2.95 7.04
C ILE A 2 23.90 2.26 8.38
N VAL A 3 23.24 2.97 9.30
CA VAL A 3 22.86 2.41 10.61
C VAL A 3 21.91 1.21 10.47
N LEU A 4 20.99 1.24 9.52
CA LEU A 4 20.01 0.16 9.33
C LEU A 4 20.63 -1.07 8.65
N GLY A 5 21.34 -0.88 7.53
CA GLY A 5 21.93 -1.97 6.76
C GLY A 5 23.18 -2.55 7.42
N ILE A 6 24.23 -1.74 7.60
CA ILE A 6 25.50 -2.17 8.20
C ILE A 6 25.32 -2.38 9.70
N GLY A 7 24.80 -1.35 10.39
CA GLY A 7 24.62 -1.40 11.85
C GLY A 7 23.64 -2.49 12.29
N GLY A 8 22.57 -2.74 11.51
CA GLY A 8 21.62 -3.80 11.77
C GLY A 8 22.26 -5.18 11.74
N LEU A 9 23.11 -5.47 10.74
CA LEU A 9 23.83 -6.75 10.68
C LEU A 9 24.85 -6.89 11.81
N ARG A 10 25.61 -5.84 12.11
CA ARG A 10 26.57 -5.86 13.23
C ARG A 10 25.86 -6.07 14.58
N LEU A 11 24.65 -5.53 14.74
CA LEU A 11 23.82 -5.79 15.92
C LEU A 11 23.39 -7.26 15.99
N LEU A 12 22.92 -7.86 14.88
CA LEU A 12 22.58 -9.28 14.84
C LEU A 12 23.78 -10.16 15.21
N ASP A 13 24.95 -9.86 14.65
CA ASP A 13 26.20 -10.55 14.97
C ASP A 13 26.56 -10.42 16.47
N ALA A 14 26.45 -9.21 17.03
CA ALA A 14 26.70 -8.98 18.46
C ALA A 14 25.71 -9.71 19.37
N LEU A 15 24.49 -9.96 18.91
CA LEU A 15 23.47 -10.76 19.59
C LEU A 15 23.64 -12.27 19.36
N GLY A 16 24.58 -12.70 18.51
CA GLY A 16 24.77 -14.11 18.16
C GLY A 16 23.65 -14.69 17.28
N VAL A 17 22.95 -13.84 16.53
CA VAL A 17 21.86 -14.26 15.62
C VAL A 17 22.43 -14.51 14.23
N GLU A 18 22.51 -15.78 13.84
CA GLU A 18 22.83 -16.17 12.47
C GLU A 18 21.54 -16.40 11.67
N ALA A 19 21.43 -15.76 10.50
CA ALA A 19 20.29 -15.90 9.61
C ALA A 19 20.68 -16.67 8.34
N ASP A 20 19.80 -17.56 7.89
CA ASP A 20 19.93 -18.25 6.60
C ASP A 20 19.57 -17.32 5.43
N VAL A 21 18.59 -16.43 5.65
CA VAL A 21 18.10 -15.48 4.65
C VAL A 21 17.93 -14.09 5.27
N TYR A 22 18.43 -13.09 4.55
CA TYR A 22 18.31 -11.67 4.84
C TYR A 22 17.34 -11.04 3.85
N HIS A 23 16.23 -10.51 4.36
CA HIS A 23 15.24 -9.84 3.52
C HIS A 23 15.43 -8.32 3.59
N MET A 24 15.84 -7.73 2.48
CA MET A 24 15.90 -6.29 2.27
C MET A 24 14.53 -5.75 1.85
N ASN A 25 13.86 -5.04 2.76
CA ASN A 25 12.59 -4.38 2.48
C ASN A 25 12.84 -2.93 2.03
N GLU A 26 12.78 -2.71 0.71
CA GLU A 26 13.15 -1.47 0.00
C GLU A 26 14.65 -1.11 0.10
N GLY A 27 15.08 -0.18 -0.77
CA GLY A 27 16.47 0.28 -0.90
C GLY A 27 17.17 0.67 0.40
N HIS A 28 16.45 1.24 1.37
CA HIS A 28 17.00 1.84 2.59
C HIS A 28 17.88 0.91 3.45
N CYS A 29 17.73 -0.40 3.31
CA CYS A 29 18.49 -1.41 4.05
C CYS A 29 19.55 -2.13 3.19
N SER A 30 19.73 -1.78 1.92
CA SER A 30 20.55 -2.56 0.97
C SER A 30 22.04 -2.57 1.29
N PHE A 31 22.55 -1.62 2.10
CA PHE A 31 23.92 -1.70 2.63
C PHE A 31 24.18 -2.93 3.50
N LEU A 32 23.13 -3.64 3.93
CA LEU A 32 23.24 -4.99 4.49
C LEU A 32 24.06 -5.93 3.59
N GLY A 33 23.82 -5.88 2.27
CA GLY A 33 24.56 -6.69 1.31
C GLY A 33 26.06 -6.38 1.30
N LEU A 34 26.44 -5.10 1.41
CA LEU A 34 27.84 -4.70 1.48
C LEU A 34 28.51 -5.18 2.78
N GLU A 35 27.85 -5.12 3.93
CA GLU A 35 28.41 -5.63 5.19
C GLU A 35 28.56 -7.16 5.15
N LEU A 36 27.61 -7.89 4.55
CA LEU A 36 27.75 -9.33 4.29
C LEU A 36 28.96 -9.61 3.40
N LEU A 37 29.14 -8.80 2.35
CA LEU A 37 30.28 -8.91 1.43
C LEU A 37 31.61 -8.69 2.17
N ARG A 38 31.70 -7.63 2.98
CA ARG A 38 32.85 -7.35 3.86
C ARG A 38 33.16 -8.51 4.79
N LYS A 39 32.15 -9.06 5.46
CA LYS A 39 32.29 -10.20 6.38
C LYS A 39 32.80 -11.45 5.66
N ARG A 40 32.27 -11.72 4.46
CA ARG A 40 32.67 -12.86 3.65
C ARG A 40 34.11 -12.72 3.13
N LEU A 41 34.47 -11.56 2.58
CA LEU A 41 35.83 -11.27 2.10
C LEU A 41 36.88 -11.37 3.22
N ALA A 42 36.57 -10.92 4.43
CA ALA A 42 37.45 -11.07 5.58
C ALA A 42 37.66 -12.55 6.02
N SER A 43 36.76 -13.45 5.64
CA SER A 43 36.78 -14.86 6.06
C SER A 43 37.41 -15.85 5.05
N VAL A 44 37.62 -15.45 3.80
CA VAL A 44 38.05 -16.36 2.71
C VAL A 44 39.37 -15.87 2.09
N GLN A 45 40.40 -16.72 2.03
CA GLN A 45 41.74 -16.35 1.54
C GLN A 45 41.86 -16.17 0.00
N ASN A 46 40.96 -16.72 -0.83
CA ASN A 46 41.03 -16.70 -2.30
C ASN A 46 39.65 -16.37 -2.95
N GLY A 47 39.06 -15.24 -2.55
CA GLY A 47 37.64 -14.88 -2.71
C GLY A 47 37.13 -14.63 -4.15
N THR A 48 36.71 -15.68 -4.84
CA THR A 48 35.98 -15.60 -6.12
C THR A 48 34.46 -15.78 -6.01
N ASP A 49 33.93 -16.07 -4.82
CA ASP A 49 32.51 -16.41 -4.59
C ASP A 49 31.85 -15.55 -3.49
N ALA A 50 32.42 -14.36 -3.20
CA ALA A 50 31.91 -13.55 -2.09
C ALA A 50 30.55 -12.91 -2.41
N ALA A 51 30.40 -12.34 -3.61
CA ALA A 51 29.15 -11.73 -4.06
C ALA A 51 28.05 -12.77 -4.25
N ASP A 52 28.37 -13.92 -4.85
CA ASP A 52 27.43 -15.03 -5.05
C ASP A 52 26.98 -15.64 -3.71
N TRP A 53 27.89 -15.77 -2.73
CA TRP A 53 27.51 -16.11 -1.37
C TRP A 53 26.53 -15.09 -0.77
N VAL A 54 26.74 -13.77 -0.96
CA VAL A 54 25.80 -12.74 -0.50
C VAL A 54 24.46 -12.86 -1.21
N ARG A 55 24.46 -12.94 -2.55
CA ARG A 55 23.24 -13.12 -3.37
C ARG A 55 22.44 -14.32 -2.87
N SER A 56 23.11 -15.45 -2.62
CA SER A 56 22.48 -16.69 -2.14
C SER A 56 21.75 -16.54 -0.80
N ARG A 57 22.05 -15.51 -0.01
CA ARG A 57 21.45 -15.26 1.31
C ARG A 57 20.51 -14.06 1.33
N CYS A 58 20.40 -13.30 0.25
CA CYS A 58 19.68 -12.04 0.23
C CYS A 58 18.48 -12.09 -0.71
N VAL A 59 17.37 -11.50 -0.26
CA VAL A 59 16.16 -11.28 -1.08
C VAL A 59 15.71 -9.83 -0.95
N PHE A 60 15.16 -9.27 -2.01
CA PHE A 60 14.84 -7.84 -2.09
C PHE A 60 13.37 -7.59 -2.48
N THR A 61 12.65 -6.83 -1.65
CA THR A 61 11.31 -6.36 -2.01
C THR A 61 11.38 -4.87 -2.35
N THR A 62 10.80 -4.46 -3.48
CA THR A 62 10.60 -3.05 -3.82
C THR A 62 9.12 -2.66 -3.72
N HIS A 63 8.86 -1.47 -3.18
CA HIS A 63 7.53 -0.87 -3.05
C HIS A 63 7.39 0.38 -3.91
N THR A 64 8.39 0.66 -4.75
CA THR A 64 8.51 1.93 -5.46
C THR A 64 7.89 1.81 -6.87
N PRO A 65 6.81 2.54 -7.18
CA PRO A 65 6.16 2.47 -8.49
C PRO A 65 6.67 3.54 -9.48
N VAL A 66 7.51 4.47 -9.03
CA VAL A 66 7.98 5.62 -9.83
C VAL A 66 9.48 5.84 -9.68
N TRP A 67 10.13 6.27 -10.76
CA TRP A 67 11.58 6.46 -10.80
C TRP A 67 12.12 7.40 -9.71
N ALA A 68 11.40 8.48 -9.43
CA ALA A 68 11.79 9.46 -8.42
C ALA A 68 11.70 8.94 -6.97
N GLY A 69 11.12 7.76 -6.76
CA GLY A 69 11.03 7.13 -5.44
C GLY A 69 12.24 6.26 -5.08
N HIS A 70 13.14 5.97 -6.04
CA HIS A 70 14.36 5.22 -5.78
C HIS A 70 15.44 6.16 -5.24
N ASP A 71 15.99 5.85 -4.07
CA ASP A 71 17.05 6.66 -3.47
C ASP A 71 18.32 6.65 -4.34
N ARG A 72 18.81 7.86 -4.63
CA ARG A 72 20.03 8.10 -5.41
C ARG A 72 20.95 9.04 -4.65
N PHE A 73 22.22 8.65 -4.56
CA PHE A 73 23.24 9.41 -3.83
C PHE A 73 24.34 9.89 -4.77
N ASP A 74 24.71 11.16 -4.61
CA ASP A 74 25.93 11.69 -5.20
C ASP A 74 27.15 10.91 -4.72
N ALA A 75 28.09 10.66 -5.63
CA ALA A 75 29.28 9.86 -5.36
C ALA A 75 30.14 10.47 -4.23
N GLY A 76 30.30 11.79 -4.19
CA GLY A 76 31.09 12.47 -3.17
C GLY A 76 30.49 12.29 -1.77
N LEU A 77 29.16 12.43 -1.65
CA LEU A 77 28.45 12.23 -0.38
C LEU A 77 28.58 10.77 0.10
N LEU A 78 28.39 9.80 -0.79
CA LEU A 78 28.43 8.39 -0.43
C LEU A 78 29.84 7.94 -0.03
N LEU A 79 30.85 8.28 -0.83
CA LEU A 79 32.25 7.94 -0.56
C LEU A 79 32.78 8.63 0.70
N HIS A 80 32.37 9.87 0.96
CA HIS A 80 32.69 10.54 2.22
C HIS A 80 32.09 9.78 3.41
N SER A 81 30.81 9.42 3.31
CA SER A 81 30.06 8.77 4.39
C SER A 81 30.49 7.32 4.65
N LEU A 82 30.99 6.62 3.63
CA LEU A 82 31.45 5.23 3.70
C LEU A 82 32.98 5.10 3.73
N ARG A 83 33.75 6.18 3.88
CA ARG A 83 35.23 6.13 3.77
C ARG A 83 35.88 5.10 4.68
N ALA A 84 35.46 5.02 5.94
CA ALA A 84 35.98 4.01 6.88
C ALA A 84 35.59 2.59 6.46
N PHE A 85 34.31 2.39 6.09
CA PHE A 85 33.81 1.10 5.62
C PHE A 85 34.52 0.63 4.34
N GLN A 86 34.77 1.53 3.39
CA GLN A 86 35.51 1.28 2.17
C GLN A 86 36.92 0.74 2.47
N GLN A 87 37.62 1.32 3.45
CA GLN A 87 38.93 0.84 3.89
C GLN A 87 38.84 -0.54 4.54
N GLU A 88 37.79 -0.79 5.34
CA GLU A 88 37.56 -2.10 5.98
C GLU A 88 37.28 -3.22 4.97
N ILE A 89 36.53 -2.93 3.89
CA ILE A 89 36.22 -3.90 2.83
C ILE A 89 37.36 -4.03 1.81
N GLY A 90 38.29 -3.07 1.76
CA GLY A 90 39.45 -3.10 0.87
C GLY A 90 39.13 -2.80 -0.60
N MET A 91 38.08 -2.02 -0.87
CA MET A 91 37.65 -1.66 -2.23
C MET A 91 38.12 -0.26 -2.62
N SER A 92 38.41 -0.04 -3.90
CA SER A 92 38.56 1.30 -4.48
C SER A 92 37.22 2.06 -4.52
N ASP A 93 37.29 3.38 -4.72
CA ASP A 93 36.09 4.23 -4.87
C ASP A 93 35.24 3.73 -6.06
N HIS A 94 35.87 3.27 -7.14
CA HIS A 94 35.21 2.70 -8.31
C HIS A 94 34.48 1.39 -7.99
N GLU A 95 35.16 0.43 -7.37
CA GLU A 95 34.56 -0.87 -7.01
C GLU A 95 33.36 -0.68 -6.07
N LEU A 96 33.48 0.18 -5.06
CA LEU A 96 32.36 0.45 -4.15
C LEU A 96 31.18 1.08 -4.90
N MET A 97 31.42 2.07 -5.77
CA MET A 97 30.36 2.74 -6.52
C MET A 97 29.68 1.81 -7.54
N SER A 98 30.41 0.87 -8.13
CA SER A 98 29.89 -0.06 -9.14
C SER A 98 28.68 -0.89 -8.66
N TRP A 99 28.62 -1.17 -7.35
CA TRP A 99 27.51 -1.91 -6.75
C TRP A 99 26.18 -1.16 -6.77
N GLY A 100 26.20 0.16 -6.78
CA GLY A 100 24.99 0.99 -6.85
C GLY A 100 24.68 1.54 -8.24
N ARG A 101 25.48 1.19 -9.25
CA ARG A 101 25.33 1.66 -10.63
C ARG A 101 24.83 0.58 -11.56
N VAL A 102 23.96 0.95 -12.49
CA VAL A 102 23.57 0.03 -13.56
C VAL A 102 24.75 -0.17 -14.51
N ASN A 103 25.42 0.91 -14.91
CA ASN A 103 26.66 0.87 -15.66
C ASN A 103 27.85 1.20 -14.75
N PRO A 104 28.68 0.20 -14.34
CA PRO A 104 29.84 0.43 -13.50
C PRO A 104 30.77 1.55 -13.99
N ASP A 105 30.98 1.62 -15.30
CA ASP A 105 31.91 2.53 -15.96
C ASP A 105 31.35 3.95 -16.16
N ASP A 106 30.04 4.16 -15.93
CA ASP A 106 29.47 5.50 -15.96
C ASP A 106 29.76 6.24 -14.65
N HIS A 107 30.86 6.99 -14.63
CA HIS A 107 31.24 7.79 -13.46
C HIS A 107 30.27 8.91 -13.10
N THR A 108 29.33 9.26 -13.99
CA THR A 108 28.28 10.27 -13.74
C THR A 108 27.04 9.66 -13.11
N GLU A 109 26.88 8.34 -13.18
CA GLU A 109 25.74 7.66 -12.58
C GLU A 109 25.80 7.73 -11.05
N GLN A 110 24.69 8.18 -10.46
CA GLN A 110 24.50 8.23 -9.01
C GLN A 110 24.32 6.84 -8.41
N PHE A 111 24.79 6.65 -7.18
CA PHE A 111 24.63 5.40 -6.48
C PHE A 111 23.16 5.18 -6.11
N THR A 112 22.57 4.11 -6.60
CA THR A 112 21.15 3.78 -6.41
C THR A 112 21.01 2.58 -5.48
N MET A 113 20.29 2.76 -4.37
CA MET A 113 20.12 1.70 -3.37
C MET A 113 19.33 0.50 -3.90
N THR A 114 18.38 0.74 -4.81
CA THR A 114 17.64 -0.35 -5.46
C THR A 114 18.55 -1.18 -6.37
N VAL A 115 19.50 -0.56 -7.07
CA VAL A 115 20.48 -1.30 -7.89
C VAL A 115 21.35 -2.18 -6.99
N LEU A 116 21.81 -1.65 -5.86
CA LEU A 116 22.55 -2.41 -4.85
C LEU A 116 21.73 -3.63 -4.36
N GLY A 117 20.48 -3.41 -3.98
CA GLY A 117 19.58 -4.47 -3.51
C GLY A 117 19.34 -5.55 -4.57
N LEU A 118 19.14 -5.15 -5.84
CA LEU A 118 18.96 -6.07 -6.97
C LEU A 118 20.24 -6.86 -7.27
N LYS A 119 21.41 -6.22 -7.33
CA LYS A 119 22.69 -6.88 -7.62
C LYS A 119 23.10 -7.88 -6.54
N LEU A 120 22.76 -7.62 -5.27
CA LEU A 120 23.17 -8.44 -4.13
C LEU A 120 22.08 -9.38 -3.60
N SER A 121 21.03 -9.66 -4.38
CA SER A 121 19.95 -10.57 -3.99
C SER A 121 19.71 -11.65 -5.04
N ARG A 122 19.44 -12.89 -4.61
CA ARG A 122 19.07 -14.00 -5.51
C ARG A 122 17.66 -13.89 -6.07
N SER A 123 16.79 -13.13 -5.41
CA SER A 123 15.40 -12.95 -5.79
C SER A 123 14.94 -11.54 -5.44
N ALA A 124 14.11 -10.97 -6.32
CA ALA A 124 13.44 -9.72 -6.07
C ALA A 124 11.93 -9.81 -6.33
N ASN A 125 11.13 -9.00 -5.64
CA ASN A 125 9.69 -8.94 -5.86
C ASN A 125 9.09 -7.53 -5.67
N GLY A 126 8.03 -7.24 -6.43
CA GLY A 126 7.09 -6.18 -6.12
C GLY A 126 6.04 -6.63 -5.08
N VAL A 127 5.14 -5.72 -4.72
CA VAL A 127 4.17 -5.91 -3.62
C VAL A 127 2.69 -6.00 -4.03
N SER A 128 2.46 -6.08 -5.33
CA SER A 128 1.23 -6.50 -6.01
C SER A 128 1.64 -7.00 -7.39
N ARG A 129 0.75 -7.70 -8.10
CA ARG A 129 1.02 -8.15 -9.47
C ARG A 129 1.39 -7.00 -10.39
N LEU A 130 0.58 -5.93 -10.38
CA LEU A 130 0.82 -4.73 -11.19
C LEU A 130 2.15 -4.07 -10.84
N ASN A 131 2.50 -3.99 -9.55
CA ASN A 131 3.78 -3.43 -9.15
C ASN A 131 4.98 -4.29 -9.57
N GLY A 132 4.85 -5.61 -9.58
CA GLY A 132 5.86 -6.50 -10.16
C GLY A 132 6.10 -6.21 -11.65
N GLU A 133 5.03 -6.03 -12.43
CA GLU A 133 5.12 -5.62 -13.84
C GLU A 133 5.79 -4.25 -14.02
N VAL A 134 5.45 -3.27 -13.20
CA VAL A 134 6.06 -1.93 -13.21
C VAL A 134 7.55 -2.03 -12.88
N ALA A 135 7.92 -2.76 -11.82
CA ALA A 135 9.31 -2.93 -11.41
C ALA A 135 10.14 -3.64 -12.49
N ARG A 136 9.61 -4.68 -13.14
CA ARG A 136 10.27 -5.34 -14.29
C ARG A 136 10.55 -4.35 -15.42
N ARG A 137 9.56 -3.53 -15.79
CA ARG A 137 9.72 -2.50 -16.84
C ARG A 137 10.76 -1.45 -16.45
N GLN A 138 10.77 -1.00 -15.20
CA GLN A 138 11.75 -0.01 -14.73
C GLN A 138 13.17 -0.58 -14.84
N TRP A 139 13.38 -1.80 -14.34
CA TRP A 139 14.72 -2.37 -14.18
C TRP A 139 15.16 -3.28 -15.33
N ALA A 140 14.39 -3.38 -16.42
CA ALA A 140 14.72 -4.20 -17.59
C ALA A 140 16.11 -3.93 -18.17
N HIS A 141 16.53 -2.66 -18.18
CA HIS A 141 17.85 -2.24 -18.65
C HIS A 141 19.04 -2.80 -17.82
N MET A 142 18.81 -3.32 -16.60
CA MET A 142 19.82 -4.09 -15.86
C MET A 142 20.01 -5.52 -16.38
N PHE A 143 19.09 -6.00 -17.21
CA PHE A 143 19.05 -7.35 -17.75
C PHE A 143 18.93 -7.28 -19.28
N PRO A 144 19.94 -6.74 -19.98
CA PRO A 144 19.84 -6.43 -21.41
C PRO A 144 19.60 -7.67 -22.30
N GLU A 145 19.93 -8.86 -21.81
CA GLU A 145 19.71 -10.13 -22.52
C GLU A 145 18.32 -10.75 -22.27
N ARG A 146 17.47 -10.09 -21.46
CA ARG A 146 16.14 -10.60 -21.10
C ARG A 146 15.05 -9.71 -21.66
N GLU A 147 13.99 -10.33 -22.13
CA GLU A 147 12.73 -9.64 -22.35
C GLU A 147 12.17 -9.14 -21.01
N VAL A 148 11.36 -8.08 -21.05
CA VAL A 148 10.78 -7.46 -19.84
C VAL A 148 10.00 -8.47 -18.98
N ASP A 149 9.39 -9.47 -19.59
CA ASP A 149 8.65 -10.51 -18.88
C ASP A 149 9.54 -11.57 -18.21
N ASP A 150 10.79 -11.69 -18.64
CA ASP A 150 11.80 -12.62 -18.10
C ASP A 150 12.75 -11.97 -17.07
N VAL A 151 12.61 -10.65 -16.84
CA VAL A 151 13.31 -9.92 -15.78
C VAL A 151 12.97 -10.57 -14.43
N PRO A 152 13.96 -10.96 -13.61
CA PRO A 152 13.77 -11.78 -12.41
C PRO A 152 13.20 -11.00 -11.20
N ILE A 153 12.18 -10.18 -11.43
CA ILE A 153 11.42 -9.47 -10.40
C ILE A 153 9.99 -10.03 -10.39
N ARG A 154 9.67 -10.81 -9.35
CA ARG A 154 8.35 -11.43 -9.15
C ARG A 154 7.40 -10.47 -8.43
N HIS A 155 6.33 -11.00 -7.84
CA HIS A 155 5.50 -10.25 -6.90
C HIS A 155 5.11 -11.14 -5.73
N VAL A 156 4.99 -10.55 -4.54
CA VAL A 156 4.26 -11.12 -3.42
C VAL A 156 3.27 -10.07 -2.95
N THR A 157 1.99 -10.31 -3.19
CA THR A 157 0.94 -9.35 -2.85
C THR A 157 0.90 -9.07 -1.35
N ASN A 158 0.93 -7.80 -0.98
CA ASN A 158 0.79 -7.38 0.41
C ASN A 158 -0.53 -7.83 1.04
N GLY A 159 -0.49 -8.10 2.35
CA GLY A 159 -1.68 -8.38 3.15
C GLY A 159 -1.65 -7.71 4.52
N ILE A 160 -2.79 -7.74 5.19
CA ILE A 160 -2.98 -7.12 6.52
C ILE A 160 -3.12 -8.18 7.61
N HIS A 161 -2.59 -7.87 8.79
CA HIS A 161 -2.78 -8.74 9.95
C HIS A 161 -4.21 -8.58 10.48
N VAL A 162 -5.12 -9.45 10.03
CA VAL A 162 -6.56 -9.38 10.29
C VAL A 162 -6.88 -9.17 11.78
N PRO A 163 -6.28 -9.91 12.75
CA PRO A 163 -6.59 -9.71 14.18
C PRO A 163 -6.24 -8.32 14.72
N THR A 164 -5.18 -7.68 14.20
CA THR A 164 -4.80 -6.31 14.60
C THR A 164 -5.79 -5.29 14.07
N TRP A 165 -6.29 -5.47 12.85
CA TRP A 165 -7.17 -4.52 12.19
C TRP A 165 -8.65 -4.72 12.49
N ALA A 166 -9.06 -5.92 12.90
CA ALA A 166 -10.41 -6.16 13.39
C ALA A 166 -10.70 -5.27 14.62
N ALA A 167 -11.72 -4.43 14.51
CA ALA A 167 -12.19 -3.59 15.60
C ALA A 167 -12.68 -4.43 16.78
N ALA A 168 -12.53 -3.93 18.00
CA ALA A 168 -13.00 -4.65 19.19
C ALA A 168 -14.51 -4.89 19.12
N GLU A 169 -15.24 -3.92 18.60
CA GLU A 169 -16.68 -3.93 18.40
C GLU A 169 -17.12 -4.92 17.33
N ALA A 170 -16.21 -5.36 16.45
CA ALA A 170 -16.49 -6.37 15.44
C ALA A 170 -16.32 -7.80 15.94
N ARG A 171 -15.51 -8.02 16.97
CA ARG A 171 -15.15 -9.35 17.46
C ARG A 171 -16.36 -10.20 17.89
N PRO A 172 -17.39 -9.69 18.58
CA PRO A 172 -18.56 -10.48 18.94
C PRO A 172 -19.24 -11.11 17.71
N PHE A 173 -19.50 -10.29 16.67
CA PHE A 173 -20.09 -10.74 15.41
C PHE A 173 -19.19 -11.77 14.70
N LEU A 174 -17.89 -11.51 14.63
CA LEU A 174 -16.94 -12.45 14.02
C LEU A 174 -16.88 -13.78 14.77
N ASN A 175 -16.89 -13.77 16.11
CA ASN A 175 -16.88 -14.98 16.92
C ASN A 175 -18.17 -15.80 16.73
N GLU A 176 -19.32 -15.15 16.69
CA GLU A 176 -20.62 -15.77 16.52
C GLU A 176 -20.75 -16.44 15.14
N HIS A 177 -20.47 -15.70 14.07
CA HIS A 177 -20.77 -16.15 12.71
C HIS A 177 -19.60 -16.86 12.02
N PHE A 178 -18.35 -16.48 12.32
CA PHE A 178 -17.15 -17.03 11.69
C PHE A 178 -16.40 -18.01 12.62
N GLY A 179 -16.82 -18.15 13.89
CA GLY A 179 -16.27 -19.09 14.86
C GLY A 179 -14.82 -18.76 15.23
N ALA A 180 -13.92 -19.74 15.09
CA ALA A 180 -12.48 -19.59 15.36
C ALA A 180 -11.76 -18.82 14.23
N TRP A 181 -12.31 -17.67 13.83
CA TRP A 181 -11.84 -16.86 12.70
C TRP A 181 -10.41 -16.37 12.87
N GLU A 182 -9.95 -16.16 14.11
CA GLU A 182 -8.56 -15.78 14.36
C GLU A 182 -7.61 -16.86 13.88
N THR A 183 -7.85 -18.12 14.25
CA THR A 183 -7.02 -19.26 13.83
C THR A 183 -7.30 -19.75 12.42
N GLY A 184 -8.48 -19.44 11.86
CA GLY A 184 -8.87 -19.78 10.49
C GLY A 184 -8.72 -18.63 9.49
N ARG A 185 -8.06 -17.53 9.87
CA ARG A 185 -7.93 -16.31 9.05
C ARG A 185 -7.30 -16.54 7.67
N ASP A 186 -6.53 -17.62 7.56
CA ASP A 186 -5.81 -18.11 6.39
C ASP A 186 -6.59 -19.17 5.59
N ARG A 187 -7.90 -19.30 5.82
CA ARG A 187 -8.73 -20.30 5.15
C ARG A 187 -9.92 -19.64 4.49
N GLN A 188 -10.12 -19.93 3.22
CA GLN A 188 -11.26 -19.41 2.47
C GLN A 188 -12.59 -19.90 3.08
N GLU A 189 -12.61 -21.12 3.61
CA GLU A 189 -13.78 -21.73 4.25
C GLU A 189 -14.25 -20.93 5.46
N THR A 190 -13.35 -20.30 6.22
CA THR A 190 -13.71 -19.44 7.34
C THR A 190 -14.54 -18.26 6.85
N TRP A 191 -14.12 -17.60 5.78
CA TRP A 191 -14.79 -16.41 5.26
C TRP A 191 -16.03 -16.73 4.41
N ASN A 192 -16.13 -17.94 3.85
CA ASN A 192 -17.34 -18.43 3.17
C ASN A 192 -18.55 -18.52 4.11
N ARG A 193 -18.33 -18.68 5.42
CA ARG A 193 -19.40 -18.68 6.44
C ARG A 193 -20.21 -17.39 6.48
N VAL A 194 -19.72 -16.31 5.86
CA VAL A 194 -20.54 -15.11 5.70
C VAL A 194 -21.85 -15.44 4.98
N ASP A 195 -21.91 -16.42 4.09
CA ASP A 195 -23.13 -16.83 3.37
C ASP A 195 -24.26 -17.29 4.32
N ASP A 196 -23.91 -17.80 5.51
CA ASP A 196 -24.88 -18.27 6.51
C ASP A 196 -25.42 -17.12 7.40
N VAL A 197 -24.89 -15.90 7.23
CA VAL A 197 -25.32 -14.73 8.00
C VAL A 197 -26.55 -14.10 7.35
N SER A 198 -27.63 -13.90 8.12
CA SER A 198 -28.82 -13.18 7.68
C SER A 198 -28.51 -11.72 7.31
N ASP A 199 -29.22 -11.17 6.34
CA ASP A 199 -29.06 -9.78 5.89
C ASP A 199 -29.25 -8.76 7.02
N GLU A 200 -30.21 -9.01 7.92
CA GLU A 200 -30.49 -8.17 9.09
C GLU A 200 -29.27 -8.08 10.01
N ALA A 201 -28.64 -9.23 10.32
CA ALA A 201 -27.48 -9.30 11.18
C ALA A 201 -26.26 -8.60 10.55
N LEU A 202 -26.04 -8.80 9.25
CA LEU A 202 -24.91 -8.19 8.53
C LEU A 202 -25.09 -6.67 8.41
N TRP A 203 -26.31 -6.19 8.17
CA TRP A 203 -26.62 -4.76 8.14
C TRP A 203 -26.52 -4.11 9.53
N ALA A 204 -27.05 -4.76 10.56
CA ALA A 204 -26.95 -4.29 11.95
C ALA A 204 -25.49 -4.21 12.41
N TYR A 205 -24.67 -5.18 12.04
CA TYR A 205 -23.22 -5.17 12.27
C TYR A 205 -22.56 -3.93 11.67
N ARG A 206 -22.86 -3.64 10.40
CA ARG A 206 -22.31 -2.50 9.67
C ARG A 206 -22.76 -1.16 10.26
N ARG A 207 -24.04 -1.02 10.58
CA ARG A 207 -24.61 0.16 11.23
C ARG A 207 -23.92 0.44 12.58
N ARG A 208 -23.78 -0.59 13.43
CA ARG A 208 -23.11 -0.47 14.72
C ARG A 208 -21.68 0.05 14.59
N LEU A 209 -20.91 -0.47 13.63
CA LEU A 209 -19.54 0.00 13.42
C LEU A 209 -19.47 1.46 12.92
N ARG A 210 -20.46 1.91 12.13
CA ARG A 210 -20.59 3.30 11.70
C ARG A 210 -20.91 4.23 12.88
N GLU A 211 -21.85 3.85 13.73
CA GLU A 211 -22.20 4.58 14.96
C GLU A 211 -20.96 4.80 15.84
N ARG A 212 -20.16 3.74 16.06
CA ARG A 212 -18.91 3.82 16.82
C ARG A 212 -17.87 4.74 16.20
N LEU A 213 -17.85 4.86 14.87
CA LEU A 213 -16.97 5.81 14.19
C LEU A 213 -17.46 7.25 14.37
N ILE A 214 -18.77 7.50 14.27
CA ILE A 214 -19.32 8.84 14.47
C ILE A 214 -19.02 9.35 15.87
N GLU A 215 -19.27 8.54 16.91
CA GLU A 215 -18.92 8.90 18.29
C GLU A 215 -17.42 9.21 18.44
N PHE A 216 -16.55 8.43 17.78
CA PHE A 216 -15.11 8.68 17.78
C PHE A 216 -14.75 9.99 17.08
N VAL A 217 -15.40 10.31 15.96
CA VAL A 217 -15.18 11.54 15.20
C VAL A 217 -15.59 12.76 16.03
N GLU A 218 -16.75 12.71 16.71
CA GLU A 218 -17.22 13.78 17.59
C GLU A 218 -16.22 14.06 18.70
N ASP A 219 -15.77 13.01 19.40
CA ASP A 219 -14.75 13.13 20.45
C ASP A 219 -13.41 13.65 19.90
N ALA A 220 -12.93 13.11 18.78
CA ALA A 220 -11.68 13.55 18.17
C ALA A 220 -11.74 15.03 17.74
N VAL A 221 -12.83 15.46 17.10
CA VAL A 221 -13.03 16.84 16.68
C VAL A 221 -13.15 17.79 17.87
N SER A 222 -13.72 17.34 18.99
CA SER A 222 -13.78 18.15 20.21
C SER A 222 -12.41 18.44 20.84
N ARG A 223 -11.41 17.58 20.57
CA ARG A 223 -10.05 17.65 21.14
C ARG A 223 -9.00 18.21 20.19
N GLN A 224 -9.27 18.22 18.88
CA GLN A 224 -8.32 18.67 17.87
C GLN A 224 -8.23 20.21 17.79
N THR A 225 -7.21 20.71 17.11
CA THR A 225 -6.95 22.15 17.02
C THR A 225 -7.73 22.84 15.89
N LEU A 226 -8.05 22.12 14.82
CA LEU A 226 -8.89 22.60 13.73
C LEU A 226 -10.38 22.59 14.14
N PRO A 227 -11.03 23.76 14.33
CA PRO A 227 -12.44 23.81 14.68
C PRO A 227 -13.31 23.36 13.50
N GLN A 228 -14.19 22.40 13.75
CA GLN A 228 -15.19 21.92 12.81
C GLN A 228 -16.52 21.69 13.51
N THR A 229 -17.61 21.89 12.77
CA THR A 229 -18.92 21.40 13.19
C THR A 229 -19.02 19.95 12.74
N VAL A 230 -19.48 19.06 13.63
CA VAL A 230 -19.81 17.67 13.30
C VAL A 230 -21.33 17.56 13.30
N ASP A 231 -21.89 17.11 12.18
CA ASP A 231 -23.32 16.85 11.98
C ASP A 231 -23.43 15.60 11.13
N LEU A 232 -22.97 14.48 11.71
CA LEU A 232 -22.91 13.17 11.07
C LEU A 232 -24.12 12.35 11.49
N ASP A 233 -24.67 11.62 10.54
CA ASP A 233 -25.88 10.81 10.72
C ASP A 233 -25.50 9.31 10.65
N PRO A 234 -25.82 8.49 11.67
CA PRO A 234 -25.57 7.05 11.64
C PRO A 234 -26.33 6.30 10.54
N ASP A 235 -27.35 6.89 9.93
CA ASP A 235 -28.07 6.32 8.78
C ASP A 235 -27.59 6.89 7.43
N ALA A 236 -26.61 7.82 7.44
CA ALA A 236 -25.98 8.36 6.23
C ALA A 236 -24.83 7.50 5.68
N LEU A 237 -24.68 7.50 4.36
CA LEU A 237 -23.57 6.84 3.67
C LEU A 237 -22.25 7.51 4.08
N THR A 238 -21.36 6.75 4.71
CA THR A 238 -20.08 7.27 5.22
C THR A 238 -18.92 6.84 4.32
N ILE A 239 -18.32 7.81 3.64
CA ILE A 239 -17.12 7.61 2.81
C ILE A 239 -15.87 7.97 3.61
N GLY A 240 -14.85 7.11 3.57
CA GLY A 240 -13.57 7.31 4.23
C GLY A 240 -12.42 7.54 3.23
N PHE A 241 -11.53 8.47 3.58
CA PHE A 241 -10.24 8.63 2.90
C PHE A 241 -9.16 8.90 3.95
N ALA A 242 -8.27 7.92 4.20
CA ALA A 242 -7.10 8.17 5.04
C ALA A 242 -5.78 7.58 4.55
N ARG A 243 -4.79 8.45 4.42
CA ARG A 243 -3.48 8.14 3.80
C ARG A 243 -2.55 9.36 3.85
N ARG A 244 -1.28 9.16 3.48
CA ARG A 244 -0.36 10.28 3.21
C ARG A 244 -0.95 11.18 2.13
N PHE A 245 -0.93 12.49 2.37
CA PHE A 245 -1.26 13.48 1.37
C PHE A 245 -0.07 13.67 0.43
N ALA A 246 -0.28 13.30 -0.83
CA ALA A 246 0.64 13.47 -1.95
C ALA A 246 -0.20 13.73 -3.21
N THR A 247 0.37 14.44 -4.19
CA THR A 247 -0.38 14.88 -5.37
C THR A 247 -0.97 13.75 -6.19
N TYR A 248 -0.22 12.65 -6.35
CA TYR A 248 -0.72 11.48 -7.09
C TYR A 248 -1.88 10.77 -6.39
N LYS A 249 -2.08 10.92 -5.07
CA LYS A 249 -3.23 10.31 -4.35
C LYS A 249 -4.54 11.05 -4.59
N ARG A 250 -4.51 12.27 -5.16
CA ARG A 250 -5.65 13.09 -5.58
C ARG A 250 -6.78 13.18 -4.53
N ALA A 251 -6.41 13.44 -3.27
CA ALA A 251 -7.39 13.57 -2.19
C ALA A 251 -8.55 14.54 -2.49
N PRO A 252 -8.34 15.70 -3.16
CA PRO A 252 -9.41 16.63 -3.50
C PRO A 252 -10.24 16.27 -4.76
N LEU A 253 -10.01 15.13 -5.44
CA LEU A 253 -10.66 14.81 -6.72
C LEU A 253 -12.19 14.83 -6.64
N ILE A 254 -12.78 14.40 -5.53
CA ILE A 254 -14.24 14.42 -5.30
C ILE A 254 -14.83 15.85 -5.21
N PHE A 255 -13.98 16.88 -5.18
CA PHE A 255 -14.35 18.28 -5.22
C PHE A 255 -13.95 18.97 -6.53
N SER A 256 -13.54 18.21 -7.56
CA SER A 256 -13.16 18.78 -8.86
C SER A 256 -14.34 19.43 -9.59
N ASP A 257 -15.56 18.98 -9.32
CA ASP A 257 -16.80 19.63 -9.69
C ASP A 257 -17.55 20.05 -8.41
N PRO A 258 -17.31 21.28 -7.91
CA PRO A 258 -17.89 21.74 -6.66
C PRO A 258 -19.43 21.75 -6.67
N GLU A 259 -20.06 21.90 -7.84
CA GLU A 259 -21.52 21.93 -7.94
C GLU A 259 -22.11 20.53 -7.83
N ARG A 260 -21.53 19.53 -8.50
CA ARG A 260 -21.91 18.11 -8.31
C ARG A 260 -21.66 17.67 -6.88
N ALA A 261 -20.49 18.00 -6.33
CA ALA A 261 -20.18 17.70 -4.94
C ALA A 261 -21.22 18.32 -4.00
N ALA A 262 -21.55 19.60 -4.17
CA ALA A 262 -22.54 20.29 -3.36
C ALA A 262 -23.90 19.56 -3.41
N ARG A 263 -24.36 19.14 -4.60
CA ARG A 263 -25.62 18.38 -4.75
C ARG A 263 -25.61 17.06 -3.99
N ILE A 264 -24.49 16.33 -4.00
CA ILE A 264 -24.34 15.07 -3.27
C ILE A 264 -24.37 15.30 -1.75
N PHE A 265 -23.51 16.18 -1.24
CA PHE A 265 -23.32 16.34 0.20
C PHE A 265 -24.45 17.14 0.88
N SER A 266 -25.14 18.03 0.16
CA SER A 266 -26.30 18.77 0.69
C SER A 266 -27.64 18.04 0.54
N SER A 267 -27.67 16.85 -0.06
CA SER A 267 -28.89 16.06 -0.18
C SER A 267 -29.47 15.70 1.19
N THR A 268 -30.79 15.88 1.34
CA THR A 268 -31.55 15.44 2.53
C THR A 268 -32.18 14.07 2.33
N ASP A 269 -32.41 13.66 1.09
CA ASP A 269 -33.09 12.39 0.78
C ASP A 269 -32.11 11.20 0.81
N ARG A 270 -30.86 11.45 0.42
CA ARG A 270 -29.78 10.45 0.37
C ARG A 270 -28.50 11.07 0.93
N PRO A 271 -28.44 11.33 2.26
CA PRO A 271 -27.35 12.09 2.86
C PRO A 271 -26.00 11.37 2.76
N VAL A 272 -24.96 12.04 2.26
CA VAL A 272 -23.61 11.49 2.19
C VAL A 272 -22.69 12.28 3.13
N GLN A 273 -21.80 11.58 3.81
CA GLN A 273 -20.75 12.17 4.64
C GLN A 273 -19.37 11.63 4.27
N LEU A 274 -18.34 12.46 4.44
CA LEU A 274 -16.97 12.16 4.01
C LEU A 274 -15.98 12.51 5.11
N ILE A 275 -15.20 11.53 5.54
CA ILE A 275 -14.20 11.69 6.60
C ILE A 275 -12.81 11.51 6.01
N TYR A 276 -12.02 12.58 6.10
CA TYR A 276 -10.60 12.60 5.76
C TYR A 276 -9.73 12.43 6.99
N ALA A 277 -8.58 11.77 6.82
CA ALA A 277 -7.47 11.86 7.76
C ALA A 277 -6.12 11.67 7.06
N GLY A 278 -5.07 12.33 7.51
CA GLY A 278 -3.74 12.08 6.95
C GLY A 278 -2.74 13.19 7.26
N LYS A 279 -1.51 12.97 6.78
CA LYS A 279 -0.39 13.89 6.95
C LYS A 279 0.26 14.16 5.60
N ALA A 280 0.65 15.40 5.35
CA ALA A 280 1.58 15.74 4.27
C ALA A 280 3.01 15.70 4.80
N HIS A 281 3.98 15.39 3.94
CA HIS A 281 5.39 15.50 4.33
C HIS A 281 5.73 16.98 4.59
N PRO A 282 6.58 17.33 5.58
CA PRO A 282 6.92 18.73 5.86
C PRO A 282 7.51 19.50 4.68
N ALA A 283 8.13 18.82 3.72
CA ALA A 283 8.66 19.43 2.49
C ALA A 283 7.72 19.34 1.27
N ASP A 284 6.54 18.71 1.40
CA ASP A 284 5.58 18.53 0.31
C ASP A 284 4.51 19.63 0.34
N GLU A 285 4.84 20.79 -0.23
CA GLU A 285 3.95 21.96 -0.28
C GLU A 285 2.64 21.68 -1.03
N LEU A 286 2.69 20.85 -2.08
CA LEU A 286 1.48 20.49 -2.84
C LEU A 286 0.57 19.56 -2.03
N GLY A 287 1.14 18.62 -1.27
CA GLY A 287 0.39 17.81 -0.31
C GLY A 287 -0.29 18.64 0.77
N LYS A 288 0.39 19.68 1.29
CA LYS A 288 -0.20 20.63 2.24
C LYS A 288 -1.32 21.45 1.61
N GLU A 289 -1.16 21.88 0.36
CA GLU A 289 -2.19 22.59 -0.39
C GLU A 289 -3.46 21.73 -0.58
N PHE A 290 -3.32 20.42 -0.79
CA PHE A 290 -4.48 19.52 -0.83
C PHE A 290 -5.24 19.45 0.50
N ILE A 291 -4.53 19.43 1.63
CA ILE A 291 -5.16 19.50 2.96
C ILE A 291 -5.89 20.84 3.11
N ARG A 292 -5.23 21.94 2.76
CA ARG A 292 -5.83 23.29 2.81
C ARG A 292 -7.14 23.35 2.03
N LYS A 293 -7.14 22.88 0.77
CA LYS A 293 -8.34 22.84 -0.07
C LYS A 293 -9.47 22.04 0.55
N ILE A 294 -9.17 20.86 1.10
CA ILE A 294 -10.20 20.02 1.76
C ILE A 294 -10.81 20.74 2.97
N VAL A 295 -9.98 21.41 3.77
CA VAL A 295 -10.44 22.21 4.92
C VAL A 295 -11.25 23.43 4.49
N GLU A 296 -10.91 24.04 3.35
CA GLU A 296 -11.72 25.13 2.77
C GLU A 296 -13.08 24.61 2.33
N PHE A 297 -13.13 23.46 1.65
CA PHE A 297 -14.39 22.81 1.30
C PHE A 297 -15.22 22.46 2.54
N SER A 298 -14.63 21.85 3.57
CA SER A 298 -15.37 21.46 4.79
C SER A 298 -16.00 22.63 5.55
N ARG A 299 -15.55 23.86 5.29
CA ARG A 299 -16.10 25.09 5.90
C ARG A 299 -17.26 25.69 5.11
N ARG A 300 -17.45 25.33 3.83
CA ARG A 300 -18.55 25.91 3.04
C ARG A 300 -19.91 25.40 3.55
N PRO A 301 -20.98 26.21 3.48
CA PRO A 301 -22.30 25.84 4.01
C PRO A 301 -22.89 24.53 3.45
N ASP A 302 -22.55 24.18 2.21
CA ASP A 302 -23.00 22.99 1.50
C ASP A 302 -22.27 21.69 1.92
N PHE A 303 -21.17 21.79 2.66
CA PHE A 303 -20.36 20.65 3.13
C PHE A 303 -20.21 20.59 4.65
N ARG A 304 -20.44 21.72 5.33
CA ARG A 304 -20.25 21.87 6.77
C ARG A 304 -21.03 20.82 7.55
N GLY A 305 -20.38 20.18 8.51
CA GLY A 305 -20.98 19.12 9.33
C GLY A 305 -20.81 17.71 8.74
N ARG A 306 -20.69 17.60 7.41
CA ARG A 306 -20.69 16.32 6.68
C ARG A 306 -19.35 15.95 6.08
N VAL A 307 -18.52 16.95 5.74
CA VAL A 307 -17.12 16.74 5.34
C VAL A 307 -16.23 17.06 6.54
N ILE A 308 -15.57 16.05 7.10
CA ILE A 308 -14.78 16.19 8.32
C ILE A 308 -13.32 15.83 8.05
N PHE A 309 -12.39 16.64 8.56
CA PHE A 309 -10.95 16.33 8.54
C PHE A 309 -10.43 16.04 9.95
N LEU A 310 -9.95 14.81 10.18
CA LEU A 310 -9.31 14.43 11.44
C LEU A 310 -7.80 14.68 11.38
N GLU A 311 -7.31 15.41 12.38
CA GLU A 311 -5.89 15.70 12.54
C GLU A 311 -5.09 14.47 13.02
N ASP A 312 -3.77 14.53 12.84
CA ASP A 312 -2.81 13.59 13.40
C ASP A 312 -3.08 12.09 13.13
N TYR A 313 -3.40 11.74 11.87
CA TYR A 313 -3.65 10.35 11.48
C TYR A 313 -2.63 9.36 12.07
N SER A 314 -3.16 8.37 12.78
CA SER A 314 -2.43 7.36 13.54
C SER A 314 -3.04 5.97 13.30
N ILE A 315 -2.43 4.93 13.89
CA ILE A 315 -3.02 3.58 13.84
C ILE A 315 -4.40 3.54 14.51
N GLU A 316 -4.64 4.34 15.55
CA GLU A 316 -5.91 4.42 16.25
C GLU A 316 -7.01 4.96 15.33
N ILE A 317 -6.79 6.15 14.75
CA ILE A 317 -7.71 6.76 13.78
C ILE A 317 -7.91 5.81 12.59
N GLY A 318 -6.83 5.23 12.09
CA GLY A 318 -6.88 4.24 11.00
C GLY A 318 -7.79 3.06 11.32
N ARG A 319 -7.70 2.48 12.52
CA ARG A 319 -8.56 1.36 12.94
C ARG A 319 -10.03 1.77 13.00
N LYS A 320 -10.34 2.97 13.52
CA LYS A 320 -11.72 3.46 13.57
C LYS A 320 -12.29 3.69 12.18
N LEU A 321 -11.57 4.39 11.30
CA LEU A 321 -12.02 4.68 9.94
C LEU A 321 -12.23 3.41 9.11
N VAL A 322 -11.25 2.50 9.05
CA VAL A 322 -11.39 1.29 8.23
C VAL A 322 -12.47 0.34 8.73
N SER A 323 -12.85 0.44 10.01
CA SER A 323 -13.96 -0.33 10.57
C SER A 323 -15.32 0.32 10.38
N GLY A 324 -15.38 1.65 10.40
CA GLY A 324 -16.64 2.39 10.49
C GLY A 324 -17.05 3.15 9.23
N CYS A 325 -16.20 3.25 8.20
CA CYS A 325 -16.62 3.76 6.89
C CYS A 325 -17.33 2.66 6.08
N ASP A 326 -18.37 3.04 5.33
CA ASP A 326 -19.08 2.13 4.42
C ASP A 326 -18.34 1.96 3.11
N VAL A 327 -17.75 3.05 2.62
CA VAL A 327 -16.96 3.08 1.40
C VAL A 327 -15.56 3.60 1.71
N TRP A 328 -14.55 2.87 1.26
CA TRP A 328 -13.17 3.32 1.25
C TRP A 328 -12.80 3.88 -0.12
N LEU A 329 -12.60 5.20 -0.19
CA LEU A 329 -12.28 5.88 -1.44
C LEU A 329 -10.79 5.82 -1.72
N ASN A 330 -10.42 5.34 -2.91
CA ASN A 330 -9.05 5.24 -3.39
C ASN A 330 -8.92 5.72 -4.85
N ASN A 331 -8.34 6.89 -5.07
CA ASN A 331 -8.27 7.52 -6.39
C ASN A 331 -6.84 7.97 -6.80
N PRO A 332 -5.79 7.13 -6.63
CA PRO A 332 -4.45 7.46 -7.05
C PRO A 332 -4.36 7.60 -8.57
N ARG A 333 -3.42 8.39 -9.07
CA ARG A 333 -3.02 8.37 -10.47
C ARG A 333 -2.34 7.05 -10.76
N ARG A 334 -2.76 6.38 -11.82
CA ARG A 334 -2.17 5.14 -12.28
C ARG A 334 -0.84 5.40 -13.01
N PRO A 335 0.18 4.52 -12.88
CA PRO A 335 0.29 3.38 -11.98
C PRO A 335 1.12 3.71 -10.72
N HIS A 336 0.79 4.80 -10.01
CA HIS A 336 1.62 5.31 -8.90
C HIS A 336 1.28 4.69 -7.53
N GLU A 337 0.36 3.74 -7.46
CA GLU A 337 0.12 2.91 -6.28
C GLU A 337 0.81 1.53 -6.44
N ALA A 338 1.77 1.22 -5.58
CA ALA A 338 2.40 -0.10 -5.62
C ALA A 338 1.48 -1.22 -5.08
N SER A 339 0.66 -0.92 -4.07
CA SER A 339 -0.32 -1.87 -3.53
C SER A 339 -1.48 -1.10 -2.92
N GLY A 340 -1.44 -0.79 -1.61
CA GLY A 340 -2.47 -0.01 -0.92
C GLY A 340 -3.22 -0.81 0.14
N THR A 341 -2.53 -1.17 1.22
CA THR A 341 -3.08 -2.05 2.28
C THR A 341 -4.25 -1.46 3.06
N SER A 342 -4.54 -0.16 2.95
CA SER A 342 -5.68 0.45 3.67
C SER A 342 -7.03 -0.09 3.18
N GLY A 343 -7.20 -0.28 1.87
CA GLY A 343 -8.42 -0.87 1.30
C GLY A 343 -8.62 -2.34 1.65
N GLN A 344 -7.55 -3.07 1.96
CA GLN A 344 -7.63 -4.47 2.40
C GLN A 344 -8.24 -4.58 3.81
N LYS A 345 -8.10 -3.55 4.66
CA LYS A 345 -8.55 -3.55 6.07
C LYS A 345 -10.06 -3.41 6.21
N VAL A 346 -10.74 -2.84 5.22
CA VAL A 346 -12.18 -2.56 5.31
C VAL A 346 -13.03 -3.81 5.10
N ALA A 347 -12.49 -4.80 4.38
CA ALA A 347 -13.22 -6.00 4.00
C ALA A 347 -13.71 -6.81 5.20
N VAL A 348 -12.90 -6.98 6.26
CA VAL A 348 -13.31 -7.74 7.47
C VAL A 348 -14.48 -7.07 8.22
N HIS A 349 -14.74 -5.80 7.94
CA HIS A 349 -15.80 -5.01 8.56
C HIS A 349 -17.07 -4.89 7.68
N GLY A 350 -17.09 -5.59 6.53
CA GLY A 350 -18.15 -5.42 5.53
C GLY A 350 -18.12 -4.04 4.86
N GLY A 351 -17.01 -3.30 4.95
CA GLY A 351 -16.81 -2.07 4.19
C GLY A 351 -16.46 -2.39 2.74
N LEU A 352 -16.84 -1.49 1.83
CA LEU A 352 -16.66 -1.67 0.40
C LEU A 352 -15.59 -0.71 -0.14
N ASN A 353 -14.85 -1.14 -1.17
CA ASN A 353 -13.87 -0.28 -1.83
C ASN A 353 -14.49 0.40 -3.05
N LEU A 354 -14.25 1.70 -3.20
CA LEU A 354 -14.48 2.48 -4.41
C LEU A 354 -13.11 2.97 -4.87
N SER A 355 -12.50 2.25 -5.81
CA SER A 355 -11.08 2.39 -6.09
C SER A 355 -10.79 2.46 -7.58
N ILE A 356 -9.81 3.27 -7.95
CA ILE A 356 -9.16 3.18 -9.25
C ILE A 356 -8.42 1.83 -9.35
N PRO A 357 -8.38 1.16 -10.52
CA PRO A 357 -7.69 -0.11 -10.71
C PRO A 357 -6.17 0.11 -10.79
N ASP A 358 -5.60 0.43 -9.63
CA ASP A 358 -4.17 0.56 -9.37
C ASP A 358 -3.76 -0.26 -8.13
N GLY A 359 -2.46 -0.56 -8.02
CA GLY A 359 -1.89 -1.31 -6.91
C GLY A 359 -2.55 -2.67 -6.71
N TRP A 360 -3.15 -2.89 -5.54
CA TRP A 360 -3.79 -4.16 -5.15
C TRP A 360 -5.19 -4.36 -5.76
N TRP A 361 -5.84 -3.29 -6.20
CA TRP A 361 -7.26 -3.37 -6.59
C TRP A 361 -7.51 -4.21 -7.84
N PRO A 362 -6.68 -4.17 -8.90
CA PRO A 362 -6.85 -5.01 -10.10
C PRO A 362 -6.85 -6.52 -9.84
N GLU A 363 -6.14 -6.99 -8.82
CA GLU A 363 -6.08 -8.40 -8.45
C GLU A 363 -7.13 -8.80 -7.41
N GLY A 364 -7.76 -7.82 -6.74
CA GLY A 364 -8.81 -8.05 -5.74
C GLY A 364 -10.24 -7.85 -6.26
N TYR A 365 -10.45 -6.95 -7.22
CA TYR A 365 -11.77 -6.62 -7.74
C TYR A 365 -12.32 -7.70 -8.67
N ASP A 366 -13.54 -8.16 -8.41
CA ASP A 366 -14.20 -9.20 -9.22
C ASP A 366 -15.48 -8.73 -9.93
N GLY A 367 -15.76 -7.42 -9.90
CA GLY A 367 -17.00 -6.84 -10.45
C GLY A 367 -18.16 -6.76 -9.45
N THR A 368 -18.09 -7.52 -8.35
CA THR A 368 -19.21 -7.73 -7.41
C THR A 368 -18.85 -7.49 -5.95
N ASN A 369 -17.61 -7.13 -5.65
CA ASN A 369 -17.08 -6.94 -4.29
C ASN A 369 -16.67 -5.49 -3.96
N GLY A 370 -17.15 -4.53 -4.74
CA GLY A 370 -16.87 -3.10 -4.62
C GLY A 370 -17.17 -2.38 -5.93
N TRP A 371 -16.44 -1.30 -6.20
CA TRP A 371 -16.50 -0.54 -7.46
C TRP A 371 -15.11 -0.16 -7.96
N SER A 372 -14.95 -0.18 -9.28
CA SER A 372 -13.74 0.27 -9.97
C SER A 372 -13.99 1.60 -10.70
N ILE A 373 -13.24 2.64 -10.35
CA ILE A 373 -13.30 3.95 -11.01
C ILE A 373 -12.40 3.92 -12.25
N GLY A 374 -12.92 4.28 -13.42
CA GLY A 374 -12.08 4.38 -14.61
C GLY A 374 -12.01 3.11 -15.45
N LYS A 375 -11.14 3.15 -16.45
CA LYS A 375 -10.80 2.01 -17.31
C LYS A 375 -9.94 1.00 -16.56
N ASP A 376 -9.86 -0.23 -17.08
CA ASP A 376 -9.06 -1.32 -16.51
C ASP A 376 -7.56 -0.99 -16.36
N SER A 377 -6.85 -1.85 -15.62
CA SER A 377 -5.43 -1.66 -15.27
C SER A 377 -4.45 -1.78 -16.45
N SER A 378 -4.89 -2.20 -17.64
CA SER A 378 -4.06 -2.24 -18.86
C SER A 378 -4.00 -0.89 -19.56
N HIS A 379 -4.98 0.00 -19.33
CA HIS A 379 -5.01 1.30 -19.98
C HIS A 379 -3.89 2.21 -19.46
N VAL A 380 -3.12 2.82 -20.37
CA VAL A 380 -2.00 3.71 -20.02
C VAL A 380 -2.35 5.15 -20.36
N TYR A 381 -2.42 6.00 -19.33
CA TYR A 381 -2.52 7.45 -19.49
C TYR A 381 -1.14 8.05 -19.70
N LYS A 382 -1.01 8.94 -20.68
CA LYS A 382 0.24 9.70 -20.94
C LYS A 382 0.26 11.06 -20.27
N ASP A 383 -0.91 11.65 -20.05
CA ASP A 383 -1.06 13.00 -19.53
C ASP A 383 -2.07 13.05 -18.38
N PRO A 384 -1.64 13.47 -17.16
CA PRO A 384 -2.56 13.72 -16.05
C PRO A 384 -3.69 14.69 -16.36
N ALA A 385 -3.50 15.65 -17.29
CA ALA A 385 -4.54 16.59 -17.69
C ALA A 385 -5.72 15.94 -18.44
N VAL A 386 -5.52 14.72 -18.97
CA VAL A 386 -6.57 13.90 -19.57
C VAL A 386 -7.15 12.94 -18.54
N GLN A 387 -6.28 12.29 -17.75
CA GLN A 387 -6.69 11.30 -16.77
C GLN A 387 -7.56 11.90 -15.66
N ASP A 388 -7.17 13.04 -15.10
CA ASP A 388 -7.84 13.58 -13.91
C ASP A 388 -9.29 13.98 -14.18
N PRO A 389 -9.63 14.70 -15.27
CA PRO A 389 -11.03 14.99 -15.59
C PRO A 389 -11.87 13.75 -15.92
N GLU A 390 -11.30 12.76 -16.62
CA GLU A 390 -12.00 11.51 -16.94
C GLU A 390 -12.30 10.70 -15.67
N ASP A 391 -11.30 10.50 -14.81
CA ASP A 391 -11.46 9.79 -13.54
C ASP A 391 -12.46 10.50 -12.61
N ALA A 392 -12.45 11.85 -12.59
CA ALA A 392 -13.41 12.63 -11.83
C ALA A 392 -14.85 12.42 -12.33
N LEU A 393 -15.08 12.48 -13.64
CA LEU A 393 -16.40 12.25 -14.23
C LEU A 393 -16.91 10.83 -13.91
N LEU A 394 -16.06 9.82 -14.05
CA LEU A 394 -16.40 8.42 -13.76
C LEU A 394 -16.62 8.18 -12.26
N LEU A 395 -15.88 8.85 -11.38
CA LEU A 395 -16.12 8.83 -9.95
C LEU A 395 -17.53 9.35 -9.61
N TYR A 396 -17.91 10.52 -10.14
CA TYR A 396 -19.26 11.05 -9.88
C TYR A 396 -20.35 10.17 -10.49
N ASP A 397 -20.15 9.65 -11.69
CA ASP A 397 -21.12 8.77 -12.33
C ASP A 397 -21.36 7.49 -11.51
N LEU A 398 -20.30 6.89 -10.97
CA LEU A 398 -20.42 5.76 -10.05
C LEU A 398 -21.13 6.14 -8.75
N LEU A 399 -20.77 7.28 -8.16
CA LEU A 399 -21.40 7.75 -6.93
C LEU A 399 -22.92 7.95 -7.13
N GLU A 400 -23.30 8.69 -8.16
CA GLU A 400 -24.69 9.10 -8.41
C GLU A 400 -25.57 7.96 -8.93
N LYS A 401 -25.03 7.05 -9.76
CA LYS A 401 -25.83 6.03 -10.46
C LYS A 401 -25.79 4.64 -9.81
N ASP A 402 -24.79 4.36 -8.97
CA ASP A 402 -24.58 3.01 -8.42
C ASP A 402 -24.37 3.05 -6.90
N VAL A 403 -23.29 3.69 -6.41
CA VAL A 403 -22.90 3.63 -4.99
C VAL A 403 -23.98 4.22 -4.06
N ILE A 404 -24.42 5.46 -4.33
CA ILE A 404 -25.43 6.12 -3.49
C ILE A 404 -26.78 5.39 -3.61
N PRO A 405 -27.32 5.10 -4.82
CA PRO A 405 -28.53 4.31 -4.95
C PRO A 405 -28.47 2.95 -4.23
N ALA A 406 -27.42 2.16 -4.43
CA ALA A 406 -27.28 0.85 -3.79
C ALA A 406 -27.34 0.94 -2.25
N PHE A 407 -26.78 2.01 -1.66
CA PHE A 407 -26.83 2.22 -0.22
C PHE A 407 -28.23 2.62 0.27
N TYR A 408 -29.06 3.27 -0.55
CA TYR A 408 -30.35 3.87 -0.15
C TYR A 408 -31.59 3.15 -0.66
N ASP A 409 -31.47 2.32 -1.68
CA ASP A 409 -32.56 1.50 -2.18
C ASP A 409 -32.85 0.42 -1.12
N ARG A 410 -34.13 0.22 -0.80
CA ARG A 410 -34.60 -0.63 0.31
C ARG A 410 -35.63 -1.61 -0.24
N ASN A 411 -35.54 -2.86 0.22
CA ASN A 411 -36.61 -3.84 0.01
C ASN A 411 -37.77 -3.63 1.00
N ASP A 412 -38.79 -4.49 0.95
CA ASP A 412 -39.97 -4.43 1.82
C ASP A 412 -39.65 -4.56 3.32
N ALA A 413 -38.50 -5.18 3.65
CA ALA A 413 -38.01 -5.31 5.03
C ALA A 413 -37.16 -4.10 5.49
N GLY A 414 -36.97 -3.09 4.63
CA GLY A 414 -36.16 -1.92 4.94
C GLY A 414 -34.65 -2.18 4.88
N LEU A 415 -34.20 -3.17 4.11
CA LEU A 415 -32.78 -3.53 3.96
C LEU A 415 -32.25 -3.20 2.56
N PRO A 416 -30.99 -2.74 2.43
CA PRO A 416 -30.34 -2.56 1.14
C PRO A 416 -29.76 -3.87 0.62
N GLU A 417 -30.62 -4.74 0.07
CA GLU A 417 -30.28 -6.09 -0.40
C GLU A 417 -29.02 -6.11 -1.29
N GLY A 418 -29.00 -5.31 -2.38
CA GLY A 418 -27.85 -5.25 -3.29
C GLY A 418 -26.56 -4.72 -2.65
N TRP A 419 -26.66 -3.89 -1.61
CA TRP A 419 -25.49 -3.45 -0.84
C TRP A 419 -24.97 -4.59 0.05
N ILE A 420 -25.87 -5.27 0.75
CA ILE A 420 -25.55 -6.37 1.66
C ILE A 420 -24.92 -7.54 0.89
N GLU A 421 -25.44 -7.87 -0.29
CA GLU A 421 -24.82 -8.87 -1.19
C GLU A 421 -23.38 -8.48 -1.55
N ARG A 422 -23.13 -7.22 -1.86
CA ARG A 422 -21.79 -6.70 -2.16
C ARG A 422 -20.87 -6.77 -0.94
N MET A 423 -21.39 -6.46 0.25
CA MET A 423 -20.65 -6.61 1.52
C MET A 423 -20.25 -8.07 1.77
N ARG A 424 -21.20 -8.99 1.60
CA ARG A 424 -21.01 -10.44 1.73
C ARG A 424 -19.91 -10.90 0.77
N ARG A 425 -19.98 -10.48 -0.49
CA ARG A 425 -18.98 -10.78 -1.50
C ARG A 425 -17.61 -10.21 -1.14
N ALA A 426 -17.52 -8.98 -0.65
CA ALA A 426 -16.26 -8.36 -0.21
C ALA A 426 -15.62 -9.11 0.95
N MET A 427 -16.39 -9.45 2.00
CA MET A 427 -15.91 -10.25 3.13
C MET A 427 -15.38 -11.60 2.66
N LYS A 428 -16.11 -12.26 1.76
CA LYS A 428 -15.77 -13.57 1.22
C LYS A 428 -14.50 -13.55 0.37
N THR A 429 -14.37 -12.57 -0.53
CA THR A 429 -13.33 -12.59 -1.57
C THR A 429 -12.06 -11.84 -1.21
N LEU A 430 -12.09 -10.91 -0.25
CA LEU A 430 -10.95 -10.04 0.01
C LEU A 430 -10.19 -10.38 1.29
N VAL A 431 -10.85 -10.95 2.32
CA VAL A 431 -10.19 -11.06 3.63
C VAL A 431 -9.08 -12.11 3.64
N TYR A 432 -9.33 -13.33 3.14
CA TYR A 432 -8.31 -14.37 3.08
C TYR A 432 -7.17 -14.02 2.10
N PRO A 433 -7.47 -13.71 0.82
CA PRO A 433 -6.42 -13.43 -0.15
C PRO A 433 -5.54 -12.27 0.31
N PHE A 434 -6.08 -11.22 0.93
CA PHE A 434 -5.27 -10.08 1.37
C PHE A 434 -4.90 -10.13 2.86
N SER A 435 -4.79 -11.34 3.43
CA SER A 435 -4.26 -11.54 4.77
C SER A 435 -2.73 -11.56 4.80
N ALA A 436 -2.13 -10.98 5.85
CA ALA A 436 -0.68 -11.04 6.05
C ALA A 436 -0.18 -12.46 6.33
N HIS A 437 -1.06 -13.36 6.81
CA HIS A 437 -0.69 -14.76 7.00
C HIS A 437 -0.42 -15.44 5.67
N ARG A 438 -1.34 -15.31 4.71
CA ARG A 438 -1.15 -15.76 3.32
C ARG A 438 0.12 -15.16 2.74
N MET A 439 0.28 -13.84 2.82
CA MET A 439 1.47 -13.14 2.31
C MET A 439 2.78 -13.73 2.88
N VAL A 440 2.85 -14.01 4.19
CA VAL A 440 4.05 -14.60 4.81
C VAL A 440 4.28 -16.04 4.34
N LEU A 441 3.23 -16.83 4.11
CA LEU A 441 3.36 -18.17 3.52
C LEU A 441 3.86 -18.14 2.08
N ASP A 442 3.40 -17.17 1.28
CA ASP A 442 3.90 -16.95 -0.08
C ASP A 442 5.39 -16.59 -0.04
N TYR A 443 5.82 -15.68 0.84
CA TYR A 443 7.25 -15.40 1.03
C TYR A 443 8.03 -16.65 1.45
N ALA A 444 7.51 -17.42 2.42
CA ALA A 444 8.17 -18.62 2.91
C ALA A 444 8.38 -19.66 1.81
N SER A 445 7.35 -19.89 0.99
CA SER A 445 7.36 -20.93 -0.05
C SER A 445 8.04 -20.48 -1.35
N GLU A 446 7.83 -19.25 -1.79
CA GLU A 446 8.23 -18.77 -3.12
C GLU A 446 9.54 -17.97 -3.13
N ILE A 447 9.93 -17.37 -1.99
CA ILE A 447 11.07 -16.44 -1.90
C ILE A 447 12.17 -16.99 -0.97
N TYR A 448 11.80 -17.45 0.23
CA TYR A 448 12.77 -17.94 1.22
C TYR A 448 13.18 -19.40 0.98
N ALA A 449 12.23 -20.27 0.66
CA ALA A 449 12.49 -21.68 0.35
C ALA A 449 12.94 -21.93 -1.10
N ALA A 450 12.81 -20.94 -1.99
CA ALA A 450 13.25 -21.08 -3.36
C ALA A 450 14.72 -21.52 -3.39
N PRO A 451 15.05 -22.64 -4.10
CA PRO A 451 16.44 -22.99 -4.32
C PRO A 451 17.14 -21.80 -4.97
N THR A 452 18.44 -21.65 -4.73
CA THR A 452 19.29 -20.73 -5.50
C THR A 452 19.14 -21.07 -6.98
N THR A 453 18.17 -20.44 -7.66
CA THR A 453 18.19 -20.33 -9.11
C THR A 453 19.50 -19.66 -9.45
N GLU A 454 20.09 -20.03 -10.59
CA GLU A 454 21.32 -19.41 -11.10
C GLU A 454 21.28 -17.90 -10.82
N PRO A 455 22.40 -17.32 -10.32
CA PRO A 455 22.45 -15.91 -9.99
C PRO A 455 21.84 -15.14 -11.17
N ALA A 456 21.02 -14.14 -10.84
CA ALA A 456 20.59 -13.21 -11.85
C ALA A 456 21.88 -12.55 -12.36
N ASP A 457 22.44 -13.05 -13.47
CA ASP A 457 23.58 -12.45 -14.16
C ASP A 457 23.12 -11.08 -14.66
N VAL A 458 23.14 -10.11 -13.74
CA VAL A 458 23.28 -8.71 -14.07
C VAL A 458 24.70 -8.64 -14.58
N THR A 459 24.86 -8.51 -15.90
CA THR A 459 26.15 -8.55 -16.59
C THR A 459 27.22 -7.81 -15.78
N ASP A 460 28.11 -8.57 -15.13
CA ASP A 460 29.26 -8.05 -14.43
C ASP A 460 30.27 -7.65 -15.51
N VAL A 461 30.22 -6.38 -15.94
CA VAL A 461 31.30 -5.78 -16.73
C VAL A 461 32.46 -5.46 -15.77
N THR A 462 33.08 -6.50 -15.22
CA THR A 462 34.32 -6.40 -14.42
C THR A 462 35.35 -7.45 -14.80
N SER A 463 35.23 -8.07 -15.99
CA SER A 463 36.30 -8.88 -16.57
C SER A 463 36.93 -8.22 -17.80
N ALA A 464 37.87 -7.31 -17.54
CA ALA A 464 39.01 -7.00 -18.43
C ALA A 464 40.16 -6.40 -17.61
#